data_AF-A0A9P0QIB1-F1
#
_entry.id   AF-A0A9P0QIB1-F1
#
_cell.length_a   1.000
_cell.length_b   1.000
_cell.length_c   1.000
_cell.angle_alpha   90.00
_cell.angle_beta   90.00
_cell.angle_gamma   90.00
#
_symmetry.space_group_name_H-M   'P 1'
#
loop_
_entity.id
_entity.type
_entity.pdbx_description
1 polymer ?
#
loop_
_entity_poly.entity_id
_entity_poly.type
_entity_poly.pdbx_seq_one_letter_code
_entity_poly.pdbx_strand_id
1 'polypeptide(L)'
;MEQQNFVDVAICCEKRVLHVHKVVLAANSALFKEELDKNSSVDHVVITGCEFSVVKSLVEFMYCGSTMYQMNISNILLRQPGHYK
;
A
#
# COMPACT_ATOMS: atom_id res chain seq x y z
N MET A 1 12.84 1.02 -6.68
CA MET A 1 11.70 0.77 -7.58
C MET A 1 11.95 1.56 -8.86
N GLU A 2 12.61 0.95 -9.84
CA GLU A 2 13.06 1.66 -11.05
C GLU A 2 12.38 1.15 -12.34
N GLN A 3 11.60 0.06 -12.26
CA GLN A 3 10.77 -0.43 -13.36
C GLN A 3 9.29 -0.40 -12.96
N GLN A 4 8.47 0.31 -13.74
CA GLN A 4 7.01 0.42 -13.58
C GLN A 4 6.27 -0.47 -14.60
N ASN A 5 6.82 -1.64 -14.91
CA ASN A 5 6.16 -2.58 -15.82
C ASN A 5 5.03 -3.30 -15.08
N PHE A 6 3.89 -3.50 -15.74
CA PHE A 6 2.73 -4.26 -15.23
C PHE A 6 2.08 -3.73 -13.94
N VAL A 7 2.39 -2.49 -13.54
CA VAL A 7 1.66 -1.81 -12.48
C VAL A 7 0.18 -1.73 -12.87
N ASP A 8 -0.69 -2.12 -11.94
CA ASP A 8 -2.13 -2.30 -12.16
C ASP A 8 -2.97 -1.56 -11.11
N VAL A 9 -2.30 -0.82 -10.21
CA VAL A 9 -2.94 0.08 -9.25
C VAL A 9 -1.99 1.22 -8.85
N ALA A 10 -2.56 2.41 -8.61
CA ALA A 10 -1.87 3.58 -8.10
C ALA A 10 -2.23 3.84 -6.63
N ILE A 11 -1.25 4.14 -5.77
CA ILE A 11 -1.49 4.69 -4.44
C ILE A 11 -1.33 6.20 -4.50
N CYS A 12 -2.43 6.92 -4.30
CA CYS A 12 -2.49 8.36 -4.16
C CYS A 12 -2.31 8.73 -2.68
N CYS A 13 -1.26 9.47 -2.37
CA CYS A 13 -0.98 9.95 -1.01
C CYS A 13 -0.48 11.39 -1.08
N GLU A 14 -1.15 12.29 -0.36
CA GLU A 14 -0.96 13.74 -0.47
C GLU A 14 -1.11 14.22 -1.93
N LYS A 15 -0.08 14.85 -2.50
CA LYS A 15 -0.03 15.28 -3.92
C LYS A 15 0.85 14.37 -4.77
N ARG A 16 1.16 13.17 -4.29
CA ARG A 16 2.08 12.23 -4.94
C ARG A 16 1.37 10.90 -5.23
N VAL A 17 1.87 10.22 -6.25
CA VAL A 17 1.34 8.96 -6.74
C VAL A 17 2.46 7.93 -6.77
N LEU A 18 2.16 6.72 -6.30
CA LEU A 18 3.04 5.56 -6.36
C LEU A 18 2.37 4.44 -7.15
N HIS A 19 2.92 4.05 -8.29
CA HIS A 19 2.42 2.93 -9.08
C HIS A 19 2.97 1.61 -8.54
N VAL A 20 2.08 0.65 -8.27
CA VAL A 20 2.41 -0.62 -7.62
C VAL A 20 1.60 -1.77 -8.22
N HIS A 21 1.84 -2.98 -7.73
CA HIS A 21 1.11 -4.17 -8.15
C HIS A 21 0.08 -4.57 -7.08
N LYS A 22 -1.17 -4.79 -7.48
CA LYS A 22 -2.26 -5.33 -6.66
C LYS A 22 -1.83 -6.59 -5.93
N VAL A 23 -1.14 -7.49 -6.63
CA VAL A 23 -0.68 -8.78 -6.04
C VAL A 23 0.28 -8.57 -4.87
N VAL A 24 1.15 -7.56 -4.93
CA VAL A 24 2.11 -7.27 -3.85
C VAL A 24 1.39 -6.70 -2.64
N LEU A 25 0.45 -5.77 -2.85
CA LEU A 25 -0.38 -5.23 -1.77
C LEU A 25 -1.21 -6.34 -1.09
N ALA A 26 -1.90 -7.15 -1.90
CA ALA A 26 -2.76 -8.23 -1.48
C ALA A 26 -2.01 -9.33 -0.69
N ALA A 27 -0.78 -9.65 -1.09
CA ALA A 27 0.04 -10.66 -0.41
C ALA A 27 0.56 -10.19 0.96
N ASN A 28 0.68 -8.87 1.17
CA ASN A 28 1.29 -8.30 2.38
C ASN A 28 0.29 -7.64 3.34
N SER A 29 -0.98 -7.46 2.94
CA SER A 29 -1.99 -6.81 3.77
C SER A 29 -3.37 -7.40 3.53
N ALA A 30 -3.97 -7.98 4.58
CA ALA A 30 -5.34 -8.49 4.54
C ALA A 30 -6.35 -7.38 4.17
N LEU A 31 -6.14 -6.16 4.64
CA LEU A 31 -6.96 -5.01 4.29
C LEU A 31 -6.93 -4.74 2.77
N PHE A 32 -5.73 -4.71 2.17
CA PHE A 32 -5.63 -4.56 0.71
C PHE A 32 -6.25 -5.76 -0.02
N LYS A 33 -6.05 -6.99 0.46
CA LYS A 33 -6.66 -8.17 -0.16
C LYS A 33 -8.18 -8.05 -0.20
N GLU A 34 -8.81 -7.73 0.93
CA GLU A 34 -10.27 -7.62 1.04
C GLU A 34 -10.82 -6.52 0.13
N GLU A 35 -10.20 -5.34 0.11
CA GLU A 35 -10.68 -4.22 -0.73
C GLU A 35 -10.49 -4.49 -2.22
N LEU A 36 -9.36 -5.09 -2.61
CA LEU A 36 -9.09 -5.46 -4.01
C LEU A 36 -10.02 -6.60 -4.48
N ASP A 37 -10.41 -7.53 -3.59
CA ASP A 37 -11.35 -8.60 -3.91
C ASP A 37 -12.77 -8.09 -4.10
N LYS A 38 -13.20 -7.08 -3.31
CA LYS A 38 -14.51 -6.43 -3.47
C LYS A 38 -14.65 -5.74 -4.82
N ASN A 39 -13.55 -5.19 -5.35
CA ASN A 39 -13.54 -4.50 -6.63
C ASN A 39 -12.23 -4.71 -7.39
N SER A 40 -12.20 -5.74 -8.24
CA SER A 40 -11.03 -6.07 -9.09
C SER A 40 -10.67 -4.98 -10.11
N SER A 41 -11.63 -4.10 -10.45
CA SER A 41 -11.45 -3.00 -11.41
C SER A 41 -10.81 -1.75 -10.82
N VAL A 42 -10.56 -1.72 -9.50
CA VAL A 42 -9.95 -0.56 -8.84
C VAL A 42 -8.57 -0.25 -9.43
N ASP A 43 -8.36 0.97 -9.89
CA ASP A 43 -7.10 1.42 -10.50
C ASP A 43 -6.32 2.38 -9.60
N HIS A 44 -6.94 2.88 -8.52
CA HIS A 44 -6.29 3.71 -7.52
C HIS A 44 -6.80 3.48 -6.09
N VAL A 45 -5.92 3.70 -5.12
CA VAL A 45 -6.18 3.69 -3.67
C VAL A 45 -5.74 5.03 -3.11
N VAL A 46 -6.56 5.65 -2.27
CA VAL A 46 -6.20 6.88 -1.57
C VAL A 46 -5.80 6.58 -0.13
N ILE A 47 -4.59 6.97 0.27
CA ILE A 47 -4.11 6.89 1.66
C ILE A 47 -3.98 8.30 2.23
N THR A 48 -4.75 8.57 3.29
CA THR A 48 -4.75 9.84 4.03
C THR A 48 -4.23 9.64 5.46
N GLY A 49 -3.80 10.73 6.10
CA GLY A 49 -3.32 10.69 7.50
C GLY A 49 -1.93 10.06 7.67
N CYS A 50 -1.17 9.89 6.59
CA CYS A 50 0.17 9.33 6.59
C CYS A 50 1.05 10.13 5.62
N GLU A 51 2.30 10.38 5.98
CA GLU A 51 3.26 11.03 5.08
C GLU A 51 3.59 10.09 3.91
N PHE A 52 3.77 10.63 2.70
CA PHE A 52 4.11 9.78 1.55
C PHE A 52 5.46 9.04 1.72
N SER A 53 6.41 9.58 2.49
CA SER A 53 7.66 8.90 2.84
C SER A 53 7.40 7.57 3.55
N VAL A 54 6.43 7.55 4.46
CA VAL A 54 6.01 6.36 5.20
C VAL A 54 5.33 5.37 4.27
N VAL A 55 4.40 5.83 3.44
CA VAL A 55 3.72 4.98 2.44
C VAL A 55 4.70 4.35 1.46
N LYS A 56 5.64 5.13 0.92
CA LYS A 56 6.67 4.63 -0.01
C LYS A 56 7.50 3.52 0.62
N SER A 57 7.94 3.74 1.85
CA SER A 57 8.80 2.80 2.55
C SER A 57 8.06 1.54 3.01
N LEU A 58 6.77 1.66 3.36
CA LEU A 58 5.88 0.53 3.57
C LEU A 58 5.82 -0.34 2.30
N VAL A 59 5.58 0.29 1.15
CA VAL A 59 5.53 -0.45 -0.11
C VAL A 59 6.89 -1.05 -0.44
N GLU A 60 8.00 -0.35 -0.24
CA GLU A 60 9.35 -0.93 -0.37
C GLU A 60 9.54 -2.19 0.49
N PHE A 61 9.07 -2.16 1.74
CA PHE A 61 9.07 -3.32 2.61
C PHE A 61 8.23 -4.47 2.04
N MET A 62 7.06 -4.20 1.46
CA MET A 62 6.22 -5.23 0.82
C MET A 62 6.91 -5.91 -0.38
N TYR A 63 7.77 -5.20 -1.12
CA TYR A 63 8.52 -5.78 -2.25
C TYR A 63 9.80 -6.50 -1.81
N CYS A 64 10.52 -5.93 -0.84
CA CYS A 64 11.91 -6.34 -0.54
C CYS A 64 12.06 -7.05 0.80
N GLY A 65 10.99 -7.13 1.61
CA GLY A 65 11.05 -7.58 3.01
C GLY A 65 11.85 -6.67 3.95
N SER A 66 12.30 -5.52 3.46
CA SER A 66 13.09 -4.53 4.20
C SER A 66 12.93 -3.14 3.60
N THR A 67 13.17 -2.10 4.40
CA THR A 67 13.24 -0.70 3.94
C THR A 67 14.37 0.01 4.66
N MET A 68 14.96 1.03 4.03
CA MET A 68 16.06 1.80 4.62
C MET A 68 15.61 2.69 5.79
N TYR A 69 14.31 2.91 5.93
CA TYR A 69 13.74 3.74 6.99
C TYR A 69 13.26 2.86 8.15
N GLN A 70 13.79 3.10 9.36
CA GLN A 70 13.23 2.51 10.58
C GLN A 70 11.84 3.09 10.84
N MET A 71 10.80 2.36 10.49
CA MET A 71 9.42 2.71 10.83
C MET A 71 8.77 1.62 11.66
N ASN A 72 7.90 2.05 12.57
CA ASN A 72 6.99 1.17 13.30
C ASN A 72 5.83 0.79 12.35
N ILE A 73 6.14 -0.05 11.36
CA ILE A 73 5.22 -0.48 10.28
C ILE A 73 4.03 -1.32 10.81
N SER A 74 4.16 -1.84 12.03
CA SER A 74 3.19 -2.69 12.73
C SER A 74 1.76 -2.16 12.66
N ASN A 75 1.55 -0.84 12.77
CA ASN A 75 0.21 -0.26 12.85
C ASN A 75 -0.51 -0.10 11.51
N ILE A 76 0.22 -0.04 10.38
CA ILE A 76 -0.38 0.19 9.05
C ILE A 76 -0.77 -1.13 8.38
N LEU A 77 0.01 -2.19 8.59
CA LEU A 77 -0.28 -3.54 8.07
C LEU A 77 -1.34 -4.28 8.90
N LEU A 78 -1.44 -3.99 10.21
CA LEU A 78 -2.31 -4.70 11.15
C LEU A 78 -3.59 -3.93 11.51
N ARG A 79 -4.11 -3.06 10.65
CA ARG A 79 -5.38 -2.37 10.96
C ARG A 79 -6.49 -3.42 11.04
N GLN A 80 -6.79 -3.83 12.28
CA GLN A 80 -7.78 -4.85 12.61
C GLN A 80 -9.15 -4.43 12.08
N PRO A 81 -9.98 -5.37 11.59
CA PRO A 81 -11.36 -5.08 11.22
C PRO A 81 -12.12 -4.62 12.47
N GLY A 82 -12.53 -3.35 12.54
CA GLY A 82 -13.35 -2.91 13.68
C GLY A 82 -13.54 -1.41 13.95
N HIS A 83 -12.85 -0.49 13.28
CA HIS A 83 -13.06 0.94 13.54
C HIS A 83 -13.51 1.69 12.28
N TYR A 84 -14.79 1.54 11.97
CA TYR A 84 -15.56 2.54 11.22
C TYR A 84 -16.12 3.56 12.22
N LYS A 85 -15.64 4.79 12.15
CA LYS A 85 -16.40 5.98 12.53
C LYS A 85 -16.25 6.98 11.41
#